data_AF-A0A1Q9DCV4-F1
#
_entry.id   AF-A0A1Q9DCV4-F1
#
_cell.length_a   1.000
_cell.length_b   1.000
_cell.length_c   1.000
_cell.angle_alpha   90.00
_cell.angle_beta   90.00
_cell.angle_gamma   90.00
#
_symmetry.space_group_name_H-M   'P 1'
#
loop_
_entity.id
_entity.type
_entity.pdbx_description
1 polymer ?
#
loop_
_entity_poly.entity_id
_entity_poly.type
_entity_poly.pdbx_seq_one_letter_code
_entity_poly.pdbx_strand_id
1 'polypeptide(L)'
;MIRYEKGYSGLWIVLRIIGTTWPSAVPPGLLAAGISVFMGVYSDIDVYTRDRDAFLGHPYAFRLFSAVVTNLLIFKMNAAYQRYWEAAGAMQSMATKWLDGACMAVTFDAPGDSDNPYLSGSEWQRSSAPDPSSSKGGPDHTEYVADVLHLCSLLHAVTLLHLRRDSNLDNLVPSKLGPRHTIMPSSPSFWSERSMFSPEHISDLYKIQKIPVLGGLRPEARPCIDLDL
;
A
#
# COMPACT_ATOMS: atom_id res chain seq x y z
N MET A 1 0.29 3.23 5.92
CA MET A 1 0.28 3.88 7.25
C MET A 1 -0.87 3.31 8.06
N ILE A 2 -0.57 2.74 9.23
CA ILE A 2 -1.58 2.27 10.17
C ILE A 2 -2.35 3.49 10.67
N ARG A 3 -3.66 3.53 10.48
CA ARG A 3 -4.51 4.59 11.02
C ARG A 3 -4.72 4.29 12.51
N TYR A 4 -4.13 5.12 13.36
CA TYR A 4 -4.37 5.07 14.80
C TYR A 4 -5.71 5.76 15.07
N GLU A 5 -6.73 4.97 15.38
CA GLU A 5 -7.96 5.53 15.95
C GLU A 5 -7.66 5.98 17.38
N LYS A 6 -8.08 7.20 17.73
CA LYS A 6 -7.97 7.74 19.09
C LYS A 6 -8.98 7.03 20.01
N GLY A 7 -8.68 5.78 20.37
CA GLY A 7 -9.44 4.98 21.33
C GLY A 7 -8.65 4.67 22.60
N TYR A 8 -9.36 4.19 23.64
CA TYR A 8 -8.75 3.84 24.92
C TYR A 8 -7.72 2.69 24.75
N SER A 9 -6.46 3.01 25.02
CA SER A 9 -5.32 2.09 25.20
C SER A 9 -4.77 1.33 23.99
N GLY A 10 -5.24 1.55 22.76
CA GLY A 10 -4.59 0.98 21.55
C GLY A 10 -4.52 -0.55 21.48
N LEU A 11 -5.06 -1.28 22.45
CA LEU A 11 -4.98 -2.74 22.57
C LEU A 11 -5.75 -3.43 21.43
N TRP A 12 -6.81 -2.78 20.95
CA TRP A 12 -7.52 -3.19 19.74
C TRP A 12 -6.64 -3.23 18.48
N ILE A 13 -5.52 -2.51 18.46
CA ILE A 13 -4.57 -2.57 17.34
C ILE A 13 -3.82 -3.91 17.32
N VAL A 14 -3.60 -4.52 18.49
CA VAL A 14 -2.94 -5.83 18.61
C VAL A 14 -3.87 -6.96 18.16
N LEU A 15 -5.17 -6.80 18.42
CA LEU A 15 -6.20 -7.76 18.01
C LEU A 15 -6.64 -7.59 16.54
N ARG A 16 -6.09 -6.61 15.82
CA ARG A 16 -6.43 -6.37 14.43
C ARG A 16 -5.82 -7.46 13.55
N ILE A 17 -6.66 -8.32 12.98
CA ILE A 17 -6.24 -9.45 12.13
C ILE A 17 -5.56 -8.98 10.84
N ILE A 18 -6.01 -7.87 10.24
CA ILE A 18 -5.42 -7.40 8.97
C ILE A 18 -4.15 -6.60 9.24
N GLY A 19 -3.02 -7.09 8.72
CA GLY A 19 -1.71 -6.44 8.85
C GLY A 19 -0.93 -6.80 10.12
N THR A 20 -1.45 -7.70 10.95
CA THR A 20 -0.71 -8.31 12.08
C THR A 20 -0.01 -9.59 11.65
N THR A 21 1.07 -9.94 12.35
CA THR A 21 1.79 -11.21 12.19
C THR A 21 1.14 -12.36 12.95
N TRP A 22 0.11 -12.08 13.76
CA TRP A 22 -0.50 -13.06 14.66
C TRP A 22 -0.97 -14.34 13.93
N PRO A 23 -1.78 -14.31 12.85
CA PRO A 23 -2.23 -15.52 12.15
C PRO A 23 -1.10 -16.41 11.64
N SER A 24 0.05 -15.83 11.29
CA SER A 24 1.22 -16.59 10.84
C SER A 24 2.09 -17.10 11.99
N ALA A 25 2.04 -16.44 13.15
CA ALA A 25 2.79 -16.80 14.35
C ALA A 25 2.06 -17.84 15.23
N VAL A 26 0.71 -17.92 15.15
CA VAL A 26 -0.06 -18.91 15.94
C VAL A 26 0.30 -20.35 15.59
N PRO A 27 0.32 -20.79 14.31
CA PRO A 27 0.58 -22.18 14.00
C PRO A 27 1.91 -22.72 14.55
N PRO A 28 3.07 -22.03 14.37
CA PRO A 28 4.32 -22.51 14.96
C PRO A 28 4.33 -22.38 16.49
N GLY A 29 3.64 -21.38 17.07
CA GLY A 29 3.50 -21.23 18.52
C GLY A 29 2.68 -22.36 19.15
N LEU A 30 1.57 -22.76 18.51
CA LEU A 30 0.75 -23.91 18.91
C LEU A 30 1.52 -25.22 18.77
N LEU A 31 2.33 -25.36 17.71
CA LEU A 31 3.20 -26.53 17.55
C LEU A 31 4.22 -26.62 18.70
N ALA A 32 4.87 -25.50 19.05
CA ALA A 32 5.81 -25.45 20.18
C ALA A 32 5.12 -25.74 21.53
N ALA A 33 3.94 -25.17 21.75
CA ALA A 33 3.12 -25.45 22.94
C ALA A 33 2.68 -26.92 22.99
N GLY A 34 2.28 -27.49 21.85
CA GLY A 34 1.93 -28.90 21.72
C GLY A 34 3.08 -29.84 22.05
N ILE A 35 4.29 -29.55 21.54
CA ILE A 35 5.51 -30.28 21.92
C ILE A 35 5.76 -30.17 23.43
N SER A 36 5.63 -28.97 24.00
CA SER A 36 5.83 -28.75 25.44
C SER A 36 4.84 -29.54 26.30
N VAL A 37 3.56 -29.58 25.91
CA VAL A 37 2.52 -30.36 26.61
C VAL A 37 2.77 -31.85 26.43
N PHE A 38 3.12 -32.29 25.23
CA PHE A 38 3.46 -33.69 24.95
C PHE A 38 4.61 -34.17 25.84
N MET A 39 5.68 -33.38 26.00
CA MET A 39 6.79 -33.73 26.89
C MET A 39 6.37 -33.82 28.37
N GLY A 40 5.39 -33.02 28.82
CA GLY A 40 4.92 -33.03 30.21
C GLY A 40 3.91 -34.15 30.54
N VAL A 41 3.22 -34.72 29.55
CA VAL A 41 2.24 -35.81 29.77
C VAL A 41 2.94 -37.18 29.92
N TYR A 42 4.10 -37.37 29.30
CA TYR A 42 4.87 -38.60 29.42
C TYR A 42 5.77 -38.54 30.66
N SER A 43 5.39 -39.26 31.73
CA SER A 43 6.07 -39.27 33.03
C SER A 43 7.58 -39.54 32.95
N ASP A 44 8.00 -40.44 32.06
CA ASP A 44 9.42 -40.80 31.91
C ASP A 44 10.24 -39.65 31.29
N ILE A 45 9.61 -38.86 30.41
CA ILE A 45 10.22 -37.70 29.75
C ILE A 45 10.19 -36.50 30.69
N ASP A 46 9.13 -36.33 31.48
CA ASP A 46 8.99 -35.24 32.45
C ASP A 46 10.06 -35.32 33.55
N VAL A 47 10.31 -36.52 34.10
CA VAL A 47 11.37 -36.74 35.10
C VAL A 47 12.75 -36.38 34.53
N TYR A 48 13.03 -36.76 33.28
CA TYR A 48 14.30 -36.44 32.61
C TYR A 48 14.42 -34.95 32.26
N THR A 49 13.32 -34.31 31.84
CA THR A 49 13.29 -32.90 31.44
C THR A 49 13.36 -31.95 32.66
N ARG A 50 12.82 -32.39 33.80
CA ARG A 50 12.85 -31.66 35.07
C ARG A 50 14.26 -31.61 35.68
N ASP A 51 15.06 -32.64 35.42
CA ASP A 51 16.50 -32.62 35.71
C ASP A 51 17.25 -31.81 34.65
N ARG A 52 17.29 -30.48 34.85
CA ARG A 52 17.90 -29.52 33.92
C ARG A 52 19.36 -29.82 33.59
N ASP A 53 20.09 -30.39 34.54
CA ASP A 53 21.51 -30.71 34.36
C ASP A 53 21.68 -31.99 33.53
N ALA A 54 20.77 -32.96 33.65
CA ALA A 54 20.75 -34.15 32.79
C ALA A 54 20.23 -33.88 31.37
N PHE A 55 19.23 -33.00 31.21
CA PHE A 55 18.57 -32.75 29.92
C PHE A 55 19.39 -31.89 28.95
N LEU A 56 20.06 -30.83 29.45
CA LEU A 56 20.82 -29.89 28.61
C LEU A 56 22.33 -29.96 28.83
N GLY A 57 22.81 -30.72 29.81
CA GLY A 57 24.22 -30.85 30.20
C GLY A 57 24.81 -29.57 30.84
N HIS A 58 24.47 -28.40 30.31
CA HIS A 58 24.80 -27.10 30.88
C HIS A 58 23.79 -26.02 30.42
N PRO A 59 23.15 -25.26 31.33
CA PRO A 59 22.17 -24.21 30.98
C PRO A 59 22.75 -23.02 30.17
N TYR A 60 24.07 -22.94 30.02
CA TYR A 60 24.74 -21.83 29.34
C TYR A 60 24.62 -21.91 27.80
N ALA A 61 24.58 -23.13 27.24
CA ALA A 61 24.49 -23.34 25.79
C ALA A 61 23.22 -22.73 25.20
N PHE A 62 22.07 -22.95 25.86
CA PHE A 62 20.80 -22.36 25.44
C PHE A 62 20.79 -20.83 25.56
N ARG A 63 21.39 -20.29 26.63
CA ARG A 63 21.47 -18.83 26.83
C ARG A 63 22.30 -18.15 25.74
N LEU A 64 23.43 -18.75 25.35
CA LEU A 64 24.26 -18.25 24.25
C LEU A 64 23.50 -18.33 22.93
N PHE A 65 22.86 -19.47 22.65
CA PHE A 65 22.05 -19.67 21.45
C PHE A 65 20.93 -18.62 21.33
N SER A 66 20.13 -18.43 22.38
CA SER A 66 19.04 -17.44 22.37
C SER A 66 19.57 -16.02 22.16
N ALA A 67 20.72 -15.68 22.75
CA ALA A 67 21.34 -14.37 22.58
C ALA A 67 21.78 -14.14 21.12
N VAL A 68 22.44 -15.12 20.49
CA VAL A 68 22.86 -15.03 19.08
C VAL A 68 21.66 -14.92 18.15
N VAL A 69 20.65 -15.77 18.32
CA VAL A 69 19.44 -15.76 17.49
C VAL A 69 18.67 -14.44 17.63
N THR A 70 18.54 -13.92 18.85
CA THR A 70 17.85 -12.64 19.10
C THR A 70 18.58 -11.48 18.41
N ASN A 71 19.90 -11.42 18.52
CA ASN A 71 20.69 -10.39 17.84
C ASN A 71 20.54 -10.48 16.32
N LEU A 72 20.62 -11.69 15.75
CA LEU A 72 20.42 -11.89 14.30
C LEU A 72 19.04 -11.43 13.85
N LEU A 73 17.99 -11.76 14.63
CA LEU A 73 16.62 -11.35 14.34
C LEU A 73 16.48 -9.82 14.37
N ILE A 74 17.08 -9.15 15.35
CA ILE A 74 17.08 -7.69 15.45
C ILE A 74 17.77 -7.06 14.22
N PHE A 75 18.94 -7.56 13.82
CA PHE A 75 19.64 -7.04 12.64
C PHE A 75 18.86 -7.25 11.35
N LYS A 76 18.24 -8.43 11.18
CA LYS A 76 17.36 -8.71 10.03
C LYS A 76 16.15 -7.77 10.00
N MET A 77 15.52 -7.54 11.14
CA MET A 77 14.36 -6.64 11.24
C MET A 77 14.76 -5.19 10.94
N ASN A 78 15.91 -4.74 11.45
CA ASN A 78 16.42 -3.40 11.16
C ASN A 78 16.72 -3.21 9.66
N ALA A 79 17.38 -4.16 9.02
CA ALA A 79 17.64 -4.10 7.58
C ALA A 79 16.35 -4.07 6.74
N ALA A 80 15.35 -4.88 7.11
CA ALA A 80 14.04 -4.86 6.45
C ALA A 80 13.31 -3.53 6.65
N TYR A 81 13.40 -2.95 7.85
CA TYR A 81 12.80 -1.66 8.18
C TYR A 81 13.39 -0.51 7.36
N GLN A 82 14.72 -0.46 7.21
CA GLN A 82 15.37 0.56 6.39
C GLN A 82 14.93 0.48 4.93
N ARG A 83 14.97 -0.72 4.34
CA ARG A 83 14.50 -0.93 2.94
C ARG A 83 13.04 -0.52 2.75
N TYR A 84 12.19 -0.76 3.74
CA TYR A 84 10.79 -0.31 3.70
C TYR A 84 10.69 1.21 3.62
N TRP A 85 11.46 1.94 4.43
CA TRP A 85 11.45 3.41 4.40
C TRP A 85 12.10 4.00 3.15
N GLU A 86 13.15 3.37 2.63
CA GLU A 86 13.74 3.73 1.33
C GLU A 86 12.70 3.61 0.21
N ALA A 87 11.98 2.49 0.15
CA ALA A 87 10.93 2.28 -0.84
C ALA A 87 9.77 3.28 -0.67
N ALA A 88 9.31 3.51 0.56
CA ALA A 88 8.25 4.47 0.85
C ALA A 88 8.65 5.91 0.45
N GLY A 89 9.89 6.30 0.76
CA GLY A 89 10.45 7.59 0.35
C GLY A 89 10.54 7.71 -1.17
N ALA A 90 11.03 6.69 -1.86
CA ALA A 90 11.11 6.66 -3.32
C ALA A 90 9.74 6.80 -3.98
N MET A 91 8.71 6.13 -3.45
CA MET A 91 7.32 6.26 -3.92
C MET A 91 6.80 7.70 -3.77
N GLN A 92 7.09 8.34 -2.63
CA GLN A 92 6.70 9.74 -2.41
C GLN A 92 7.44 10.69 -3.35
N SER A 93 8.76 10.52 -3.52
CA SER A 93 9.54 11.33 -4.47
C SER A 93 9.05 11.18 -5.91
N MET A 94 8.66 9.96 -6.30
CA MET A 94 8.05 9.71 -7.61
C MET A 94 6.73 10.48 -7.76
N ALA A 95 5.85 10.43 -6.76
CA ALA A 95 4.59 11.18 -6.79
C ALA A 95 4.81 12.69 -6.93
N THR A 96 5.78 13.26 -6.19
CA THR A 96 6.15 14.67 -6.30
C THR A 96 6.66 15.02 -7.70
N LYS A 97 7.54 14.22 -8.29
CA LYS A 97 8.07 14.48 -9.64
C LYS A 97 6.99 14.46 -10.73
N TRP A 98 6.03 13.52 -10.64
CA TRP A 98 4.90 13.49 -11.59
C TRP A 98 3.99 14.70 -11.44
N LEU A 99 3.75 15.13 -10.19
CA LEU A 99 2.98 16.34 -9.90
C LEU A 99 3.70 17.59 -10.41
N ASP A 100 5.00 17.74 -10.14
CA ASP A 100 5.79 18.88 -10.61
C ASP A 100 5.82 18.93 -12.14
N GLY A 101 5.98 17.78 -12.81
CA GLY A 101 5.91 17.67 -14.27
C GLY A 101 4.57 18.15 -14.82
N ALA A 102 3.46 17.74 -14.20
CA ALA A 102 2.13 18.21 -14.57
C ALA A 102 1.96 19.73 -14.35
N CYS A 103 2.38 20.23 -13.19
CA CYS A 103 2.32 21.67 -12.86
C CYS A 103 3.13 22.50 -13.86
N MET A 104 4.33 22.07 -14.23
CA MET A 104 5.16 22.77 -15.20
C MET A 104 4.54 22.75 -16.60
N ALA A 105 4.01 21.61 -17.04
CA ALA A 105 3.30 21.51 -18.31
C ALA A 105 2.08 22.44 -18.39
N VAL A 106 1.29 22.54 -17.31
CA VAL A 106 0.16 23.46 -17.22
C VAL A 106 0.61 24.92 -17.20
N THR A 107 1.66 25.23 -16.43
CA THR A 107 2.14 26.61 -16.25
C THR A 107 2.75 27.17 -17.53
N PHE A 108 3.49 26.36 -18.30
CA PHE A 108 4.12 26.81 -19.55
C PHE A 108 3.16 26.81 -20.75
N ASP A 109 2.07 26.04 -20.70
CA ASP A 109 1.07 26.05 -21.76
C ASP A 109 0.07 27.21 -21.61
N ALA A 110 -0.17 27.68 -20.38
CA ALA A 110 -1.07 28.80 -20.13
C ALA A 110 -0.57 30.07 -20.86
N PRO A 111 -1.31 30.61 -21.85
CA PRO A 111 -0.91 31.80 -22.58
C PRO A 111 -1.13 33.05 -21.72
N GLY A 112 -0.36 33.24 -20.66
CA GLY A 112 -0.55 34.33 -19.71
C GLY A 112 -0.16 35.71 -20.27
N ASP A 113 -1.12 36.62 -20.34
CA ASP A 113 -0.86 38.05 -20.22
C ASP A 113 -0.69 38.38 -18.73
N SER A 114 0.23 39.29 -18.36
CA SER A 114 0.56 39.55 -16.95
C SER A 114 -0.61 40.07 -16.13
N ASP A 115 -1.61 40.64 -16.81
CA ASP A 115 -2.74 41.32 -16.20
C ASP A 115 -3.95 40.41 -15.95
N ASN A 116 -4.04 39.23 -16.61
CA ASN A 116 -5.16 38.29 -16.46
C ASN A 116 -4.68 36.83 -16.37
N PRO A 117 -4.45 36.30 -15.16
CA PRO A 117 -4.08 34.89 -15.00
C PRO A 117 -5.26 33.97 -15.39
N TYR A 118 -5.05 33.12 -16.39
CA TYR A 118 -6.06 32.18 -16.94
C TYR A 118 -6.60 31.16 -15.94
N LEU A 119 -5.94 30.99 -14.79
CA LEU A 119 -6.38 30.12 -13.69
C LEU A 119 -7.43 30.76 -12.77
N SER A 120 -7.83 32.02 -13.02
CA SER A 120 -8.98 32.65 -12.37
C SER A 120 -10.27 32.02 -12.91
N GLY A 121 -10.89 31.17 -12.10
CA GLY A 121 -12.06 30.35 -12.46
C GLY A 121 -13.08 31.03 -13.35
N SER A 122 -13.36 30.39 -14.49
CA SER A 122 -14.68 29.98 -15.04
C SER A 122 -15.97 30.82 -14.85
N GLU A 123 -15.97 32.00 -14.25
CA GLU A 123 -17.15 32.86 -14.14
C GLU A 123 -17.16 34.00 -15.16
N TRP A 124 -16.00 34.56 -15.53
CA TRP A 124 -15.95 35.69 -16.48
C TRP A 124 -16.01 35.29 -17.96
N GLN A 125 -15.69 34.03 -18.30
CA GLN A 125 -15.69 33.58 -19.70
C GLN A 125 -17.07 33.09 -20.17
N ARG A 126 -18.06 33.04 -19.28
CA ARG A 126 -19.45 32.70 -19.63
C ARG A 126 -20.23 33.92 -20.17
N SER A 127 -19.71 35.14 -20.00
CA SER A 127 -20.35 36.40 -20.41
C SER A 127 -19.70 37.08 -21.63
N SER A 128 -18.49 36.68 -22.02
CA SER A 128 -17.80 37.21 -23.21
C SER A 128 -18.02 36.27 -24.39
N ALA A 129 -18.71 36.74 -25.42
CA ALA A 129 -18.89 36.01 -26.67
C ALA A 129 -17.55 35.45 -27.18
N PRO A 130 -17.51 34.24 -27.74
CA PRO A 130 -16.28 33.64 -28.23
C PRO A 130 -15.72 34.54 -29.34
N ASP A 131 -14.53 35.11 -29.12
CA ASP A 131 -13.83 35.88 -30.13
C ASP A 131 -13.48 34.93 -31.30
N PRO A 132 -14.04 35.12 -32.50
CA PRO A 132 -13.90 34.16 -33.61
C PRO A 132 -12.48 34.09 -34.17
N SER A 133 -11.58 35.01 -33.78
CA SER A 133 -10.21 35.12 -34.30
C SER A 133 -9.13 34.46 -33.45
N SER A 134 -9.44 33.86 -32.30
CA SER A 134 -8.44 33.17 -31.45
C SER A 134 -8.22 31.69 -31.82
N SER A 135 -8.98 31.17 -32.79
CA SER A 135 -8.88 29.76 -33.24
C SER A 135 -7.68 29.50 -34.17
N LYS A 136 -6.46 29.70 -33.68
CA LYS A 136 -5.28 29.05 -34.28
C LYS A 136 -5.22 27.59 -33.81
N GLY A 137 -6.12 26.75 -34.33
CA GLY A 137 -5.96 25.31 -34.56
C GLY A 137 -5.60 24.35 -33.41
N GLY A 138 -5.52 24.79 -32.14
CA GLY A 138 -5.25 23.92 -31.00
C GLY A 138 -6.53 23.47 -30.25
N PRO A 139 -6.48 22.33 -29.53
CA PRO A 139 -7.52 21.97 -28.56
C PRO A 139 -7.66 23.06 -27.48
N ASP A 140 -8.83 23.12 -26.83
CA ASP A 140 -9.05 24.10 -25.77
C ASP A 140 -8.03 23.90 -24.63
N HIS A 141 -7.49 24.98 -24.08
CA HIS A 141 -6.45 24.90 -23.04
C HIS A 141 -6.94 24.09 -21.83
N THR A 142 -8.24 24.16 -21.53
CA THR A 142 -8.86 23.37 -20.47
C THR A 142 -8.81 21.86 -20.74
N GLU A 143 -8.93 21.44 -21.99
CA GLU A 143 -8.86 20.04 -22.44
C GLU A 143 -7.43 19.52 -22.35
N TYR A 144 -6.44 20.31 -22.81
CA TYR A 144 -5.02 19.98 -22.69
C TYR A 144 -4.60 19.81 -21.21
N VAL A 145 -4.99 20.74 -20.35
CA VAL A 145 -4.71 20.65 -18.90
C VAL A 145 -5.32 19.40 -18.29
N ALA A 146 -6.57 19.07 -18.65
CA ALA A 146 -7.23 17.85 -18.18
C ALA A 146 -6.51 16.58 -18.65
N ASP A 147 -6.02 16.56 -19.90
CA ASP A 147 -5.28 15.44 -20.47
C ASP A 147 -3.91 15.23 -19.81
N VAL A 148 -3.17 16.31 -19.57
CA VAL A 148 -1.86 16.25 -18.87
C VAL A 148 -2.04 15.73 -17.44
N LEU A 149 -3.01 16.25 -16.70
CA LEU A 149 -3.31 15.80 -15.33
C LEU A 149 -3.78 14.35 -15.31
N HIS A 150 -4.62 13.95 -16.27
CA HIS A 150 -5.04 12.58 -16.45
C HIS A 150 -3.84 11.65 -16.67
N LEU A 151 -2.97 11.98 -17.63
CA LEU A 151 -1.79 11.18 -17.97
C LEU A 151 -0.83 11.01 -16.79
N CYS A 152 -0.47 12.09 -16.10
CA CYS A 152 0.42 12.01 -14.94
C CYS A 152 -0.20 11.19 -13.80
N SER A 153 -1.51 11.32 -13.56
CA SER A 153 -2.22 10.51 -12.56
C SER A 153 -2.28 9.03 -12.96
N LEU A 154 -2.46 8.73 -14.25
CA LEU A 154 -2.50 7.37 -14.80
C LEU A 154 -1.13 6.70 -14.71
N LEU A 155 -0.06 7.40 -15.10
CA LEU A 155 1.32 6.92 -14.95
C LEU A 155 1.63 6.56 -13.49
N HIS A 156 1.28 7.46 -12.56
CA HIS A 156 1.44 7.18 -11.14
C HIS A 156 0.61 5.95 -10.71
N ALA A 157 -0.65 5.84 -11.12
CA ALA A 157 -1.50 4.71 -10.75
C ALA A 157 -1.01 3.37 -11.31
N VAL A 158 -0.51 3.33 -12.56
CA VAL A 158 0.06 2.13 -13.18
C VAL A 158 1.33 1.70 -12.47
N THR A 159 2.20 2.65 -12.09
CA THR A 159 3.39 2.30 -11.27
C THR A 159 3.00 1.71 -9.91
N LEU A 160 1.92 2.19 -9.28
CA LEU A 160 1.39 1.62 -8.04
C LEU A 160 0.81 0.20 -8.24
N LEU A 161 0.12 -0.06 -9.35
CA LEU A 161 -0.33 -1.41 -9.72
C LEU A 161 0.86 -2.37 -9.89
N HIS A 162 1.91 -1.92 -10.56
CA HIS A 162 3.12 -2.73 -10.76
C HIS A 162 3.82 -3.04 -9.44
N LEU A 163 3.99 -2.05 -8.55
CA LEU A 163 4.55 -2.26 -7.21
C LEU A 163 3.70 -3.23 -6.37
N ARG A 164 2.39 -3.25 -6.62
CA ARG A 164 1.45 -4.19 -6.01
C ARG A 164 1.50 -5.59 -6.62
N ARG A 165 2.15 -5.76 -7.78
CA ARG A 165 2.05 -6.98 -8.62
C ARG A 165 0.60 -7.30 -8.94
N ASP A 166 -0.17 -6.27 -9.29
CA ASP A 166 -1.57 -6.37 -9.68
C ASP A 166 -1.68 -6.10 -11.18
N SER A 167 -2.06 -7.12 -11.95
CA SER A 167 -2.24 -7.04 -13.41
C SER A 167 -3.65 -6.61 -13.80
N ASN A 168 -4.58 -6.49 -12.84
CA ASN A 168 -5.96 -6.15 -13.16
C ASN A 168 -6.16 -4.64 -13.28
N LEU A 169 -6.24 -4.16 -14.53
CA LEU A 169 -6.51 -2.76 -14.85
C LEU A 169 -7.89 -2.27 -14.39
N ASP A 170 -8.86 -3.16 -14.14
CA ASP A 170 -10.19 -2.78 -13.64
C ASP A 170 -10.16 -2.26 -12.18
N ASN A 171 -9.01 -2.39 -11.51
CA ASN A 171 -8.75 -1.78 -10.20
C ASN A 171 -8.47 -0.27 -10.29
N LEU A 172 -8.28 0.29 -11.49
CA LEU A 172 -8.20 1.72 -11.74
C LEU A 172 -9.61 2.32 -11.83
N VAL A 173 -9.97 3.17 -10.88
CA VAL A 173 -11.32 3.77 -10.78
C VAL A 173 -11.21 5.28 -10.98
N PRO A 174 -12.19 5.94 -11.64
CA PRO A 174 -12.24 7.39 -11.69
C PRO A 174 -12.26 8.00 -10.29
N SER A 175 -11.35 8.93 -10.04
CA SER A 175 -11.27 9.69 -8.79
C SER A 175 -12.54 10.53 -8.62
N LYS A 176 -13.29 10.29 -7.54
CA LYS A 176 -14.36 11.19 -7.09
C LYS A 176 -13.76 12.14 -6.07
N LEU A 177 -13.97 13.45 -6.21
CA LEU A 177 -13.45 14.55 -5.36
C LEU A 177 -13.90 14.52 -3.87
N GLY A 178 -14.32 13.38 -3.34
CA GLY A 178 -14.76 13.23 -1.95
C GLY A 178 -13.64 12.82 -0.98
N PRO A 179 -13.70 13.24 0.29
CA PRO A 179 -12.77 12.79 1.33
C PRO A 179 -12.85 11.27 1.49
N ARG A 180 -11.70 10.60 1.37
CA ARG A 180 -11.64 9.13 1.36
C ARG A 180 -11.51 8.56 2.76
N HIS A 181 -12.63 8.08 3.30
CA HIS A 181 -12.60 7.06 4.34
C HIS A 181 -12.30 5.71 3.68
N THR A 182 -11.03 5.32 3.61
CA THR A 182 -10.67 3.92 3.30
C THR A 182 -11.07 3.08 4.51
N ILE A 183 -12.34 2.72 4.58
CA ILE A 183 -12.84 1.73 5.52
C ILE A 183 -12.31 0.40 5.00
N MET A 184 -11.24 -0.11 5.59
CA MET A 184 -10.94 -1.53 5.39
C MET A 184 -12.14 -2.30 5.95
N PRO A 185 -12.78 -3.18 5.18
CA PRO A 185 -13.85 -4.00 5.72
C PRO A 185 -13.24 -4.82 6.87
N SER A 186 -13.68 -4.54 8.09
CA SER A 186 -13.39 -5.33 9.27
C SER A 186 -14.24 -6.61 9.26
N SER A 187 -14.40 -7.25 8.10
CA SER A 187 -15.19 -8.47 8.00
C SER A 187 -14.45 -9.58 8.74
N PRO A 188 -15.01 -10.14 9.82
CA PRO A 188 -14.35 -11.13 10.63
C PRO A 188 -14.62 -12.51 10.03
N SER A 189 -14.04 -12.84 8.88
CA SER A 189 -13.99 -14.24 8.44
C SER A 189 -12.83 -14.94 9.16
N PHE A 190 -13.01 -15.11 10.46
CA PHE A 190 -12.06 -15.71 11.42
C PHE A 190 -11.74 -17.18 11.12
N TRP A 191 -12.47 -17.83 10.22
CA TRP A 191 -12.36 -19.26 9.87
C TRP A 191 -12.22 -19.56 8.37
N SER A 192 -11.84 -18.62 7.51
CA SER A 192 -11.52 -19.05 6.14
C SER A 192 -10.20 -19.81 6.18
N GLU A 193 -10.23 -21.11 5.87
CA GLU A 193 -9.09 -22.05 5.71
C GLU A 193 -7.98 -21.58 4.76
N ARG A 194 -8.14 -20.41 4.14
CA ARG A 194 -7.22 -19.84 3.18
C ARG A 194 -6.12 -19.08 3.91
N SER A 195 -4.88 -19.50 3.64
CA SER A 195 -3.67 -18.76 4.00
C SER A 195 -3.86 -17.27 3.73
N MET A 196 -3.43 -16.45 4.68
CA MET A 196 -3.43 -14.99 4.59
C MET A 196 -2.60 -14.47 3.40
N PHE A 197 -1.72 -15.32 2.87
CA PHE A 197 -0.91 -15.10 1.67
C PHE A 197 -1.35 -15.96 0.48
N SER A 198 -2.54 -16.57 0.56
CA SER A 198 -3.11 -17.25 -0.60
C SER A 198 -3.34 -16.22 -1.71
N PRO A 199 -3.04 -16.57 -2.97
CA PRO A 199 -3.23 -15.66 -4.10
C PRO A 199 -4.68 -15.17 -4.21
N GLU A 200 -5.64 -15.98 -3.79
CA GLU A 200 -7.06 -15.65 -3.77
C GLU A 200 -7.38 -14.55 -2.73
N HIS A 201 -6.85 -14.64 -1.51
CA HIS A 201 -7.08 -13.60 -0.49
C HIS A 201 -6.43 -12.27 -0.87
N ILE A 202 -5.25 -12.33 -1.50
CA ILE A 202 -4.56 -11.16 -2.06
C ILE A 202 -5.43 -10.52 -3.15
N SER A 203 -6.03 -11.32 -4.03
CA SER A 203 -6.94 -10.82 -5.07
C SER A 203 -8.17 -10.12 -4.49
N ASP A 204 -8.71 -10.60 -3.36
CA ASP A 204 -9.85 -9.99 -2.69
C ASP A 204 -9.46 -8.66 -2.02
N LEU A 205 -8.27 -8.57 -1.44
CA LEU A 205 -7.71 -7.29 -0.95
C LEU A 205 -7.53 -6.27 -2.08
N TYR A 206 -7.19 -6.73 -3.29
CA TYR A 206 -7.03 -5.86 -4.45
C TYR A 206 -8.38 -5.28 -4.90
N LYS A 207 -9.44 -6.10 -4.92
CA LYS A 207 -10.82 -5.65 -5.22
C LYS A 207 -11.31 -4.56 -4.26
N ILE A 208 -10.88 -4.62 -3.00
CA ILE A 208 -11.27 -3.66 -1.95
C ILE A 208 -10.50 -2.33 -2.09
N GLN A 209 -9.21 -2.39 -2.38
CA GLN A 209 -8.32 -1.24 -2.44
C GLN A 209 -8.09 -0.80 -3.89
N LYS A 210 -9.12 -0.20 -4.49
CA LYS A 210 -9.03 0.34 -5.84
C LYS A 210 -8.22 1.64 -5.89
N ILE A 211 -7.46 1.85 -6.97
CA ILE A 211 -6.58 3.02 -7.14
C ILE A 211 -7.33 4.09 -7.94
N PRO A 212 -7.47 5.32 -7.42
CA PRO A 212 -8.17 6.38 -8.11
C PRO A 212 -7.27 7.03 -9.15
N VAL A 213 -7.83 7.30 -10.33
CA VAL A 213 -7.16 8.00 -11.44
C VAL A 213 -8.03 9.20 -11.83
N LEU A 214 -7.44 10.38 -12.07
CA LEU A 214 -8.20 11.52 -12.56
C LEU A 214 -8.77 11.16 -13.94
N GLY A 215 -10.07 11.31 -14.17
CA GLY A 215 -10.71 10.91 -15.44
C GLY A 215 -10.93 9.41 -15.65
N GLY A 216 -10.40 8.53 -14.79
CA GLY A 216 -10.53 7.07 -14.92
C GLY A 216 -9.74 6.48 -16.09
N LEU A 217 -9.81 5.15 -16.31
CA LEU A 217 -9.13 4.52 -17.44
C LEU A 217 -9.93 4.73 -18.74
N ARG A 218 -9.38 5.51 -19.67
CA ARG A 218 -9.97 5.68 -21.00
C ARG A 218 -9.86 4.39 -21.81
N PRO A 219 -10.87 4.03 -22.62
CA PRO A 219 -10.86 2.79 -23.40
C PRO A 219 -9.70 2.76 -24.40
N GLU A 220 -9.31 3.91 -24.97
CA GLU A 220 -8.16 4.01 -25.87
C GLU A 220 -6.80 3.75 -25.21
N ALA A 221 -6.67 3.98 -23.89
CA ALA A 221 -5.41 3.84 -23.18
C ALA A 221 -5.13 2.38 -22.78
N ARG A 222 -6.17 1.55 -22.68
CA ARG A 222 -6.07 0.13 -22.27
C ARG A 222 -5.11 -0.69 -23.15
N PRO A 223 -5.20 -0.68 -24.50
CA PRO A 223 -4.29 -1.47 -25.34
C PRO A 223 -2.83 -1.01 -25.26
N CYS A 224 -2.57 0.26 -24.93
CA CYS A 224 -1.22 0.79 -24.80
C CYS A 224 -0.51 0.35 -23.51
N ILE A 225 -1.28 -0.05 -22.49
CA ILE A 225 -0.77 -0.47 -21.17
C ILE A 225 -0.59 -1.99 -21.11
N ASP A 226 -1.29 -2.75 -21.95
CA ASP A 226 -1.29 -4.22 -22.02
C ASP A 226 -0.02 -4.84 -22.65
N LEU A 227 1.10 -4.10 -22.70
CA LEU A 227 2.37 -4.61 -23.19
C LEU A 227 3.03 -5.49 -22.12
N ASP A 228 2.71 -6.79 -22.15
CA ASP A 228 3.36 -7.90 -21.44
C ASP A 228 3.87 -7.56 -20.03
N LEU A 229 2.94 -7.40 -19.09
CA LEU A 229 3.17 -7.35 -17.64
C LEU A 229 3.02 -8.72 -16.99
#